data_AF-A0A5N6L0J8-F1
#
_entry.id   AF-A0A5N6L0J8-F1
#
_cell.length_a   1.000
_cell.length_b   1.000
_cell.length_c   1.000
_cell.angle_alpha   90.00
_cell.angle_beta   90.00
_cell.angle_gamma   90.00
#
_symmetry.space_group_name_H-M   'P 1'
#
loop_
_entity.id
_entity.type
_entity.pdbx_description
1 polymer ?
#
loop_
_entity_poly.entity_id
_entity_poly.type
_entity_poly.pdbx_seq_one_letter_code
_entity_poly.pdbx_strand_id
1 'polypeptide(L)'
;MPFSKKAIHLKGSMGYPPTNIWMPFERVHGLSSYQYMDADPTLNKLFNKAMADLSGIIMKRIFKTYRGFEGLSTLVDVAGGIGATLNMIISKYTSIKGINFDLPHVIQHAPSYPGIEHVAGDMYAS
;
A
#
# COMPACT_ATOMS: atom_id res chain seq x y z
N MET A 1 39.17 21.34 4.43
CA MET A 1 38.26 22.47 4.72
C MET A 1 36.88 21.90 5.04
N PRO A 2 36.35 22.04 6.26
CA PRO A 2 35.08 21.41 6.61
C PRO A 2 33.92 22.33 6.23
N PHE A 3 33.01 21.83 5.40
CA PHE A 3 31.69 22.44 5.26
C PHE A 3 30.83 22.03 6.45
N SER A 4 30.61 22.98 7.36
CA SER A 4 29.60 22.92 8.42
C SER A 4 28.22 22.74 7.79
N LYS A 5 27.67 21.53 7.83
CA LYS A 5 26.22 21.34 7.71
C LYS A 5 25.62 21.60 9.09
N LYS A 6 25.02 22.78 9.29
CA LYS A 6 23.98 22.93 10.31
C LYS A 6 22.84 22.01 9.90
N ALA A 7 22.81 20.80 10.44
CA ALA A 7 21.63 19.97 10.40
C ALA A 7 20.59 20.66 11.29
N ILE A 8 19.58 21.25 10.65
CA ILE A 8 18.35 21.61 11.32
C ILE A 8 17.77 20.26 11.76
N HIS A 9 17.94 19.92 13.03
CA HIS A 9 17.35 18.73 13.61
C HIS A 9 15.86 19.01 13.76
N LEU A 10 15.13 18.91 12.65
CA LEU A 10 13.69 18.77 12.70
C LEU A 10 13.43 17.38 13.28
N LYS A 11 13.40 17.30 14.61
CA LYS A 11 12.58 16.29 15.28
C LYS A 11 11.17 16.55 14.79
N GLY A 12 10.79 15.92 13.69
CA GLY A 12 9.41 15.69 13.33
C GLY A 12 8.81 14.71 14.33
N SER A 13 8.75 15.08 15.62
CA SER A 13 7.62 14.64 16.40
C SER A 13 6.44 15.31 15.73
N MET A 14 5.79 14.60 14.81
CA MET A 14 4.43 14.92 14.43
C MET A 14 3.64 14.73 15.72
N GLY A 15 3.60 15.79 16.53
CA GLY A 15 2.64 15.91 17.60
C GLY A 15 1.30 15.89 16.88
N TYR A 16 0.69 14.72 16.79
CA TYR A 16 -0.71 14.62 16.45
C TYR A 16 -1.43 15.63 17.35
N PRO A 17 -2.14 16.62 16.78
CA PRO A 17 -2.99 17.47 17.61
C PRO A 17 -3.94 16.56 18.39
N PRO A 18 -4.34 16.92 19.61
CA PRO A 18 -5.15 16.06 20.47
C PRO A 18 -6.40 15.62 19.71
N THR A 19 -6.39 14.35 19.31
CA THR A 19 -7.50 13.43 19.13
C THR A 19 -8.80 13.95 18.44
N ASN A 20 -9.05 13.47 17.21
CA ASN A 20 -10.33 12.84 16.78
C ASN A 20 -11.53 13.68 16.25
N ILE A 21 -11.41 14.94 15.82
CA ILE A 21 -12.63 15.71 15.48
C ILE A 21 -13.13 15.60 14.03
N TRP A 22 -12.31 15.20 13.04
CA TRP A 22 -12.67 15.35 11.61
C TRP A 22 -12.98 14.07 10.83
N MET A 23 -12.74 12.88 11.41
CA MET A 23 -12.98 11.60 10.74
C MET A 23 -14.17 10.90 11.41
N PRO A 24 -15.37 10.88 10.79
CA PRO A 24 -16.58 10.32 11.40
C PRO A 24 -16.39 8.88 11.90
N PHE A 25 -15.65 8.05 11.16
CA PHE A 25 -15.35 6.68 11.53
C PHE A 25 -14.53 6.61 12.83
N GLU A 26 -13.44 7.37 12.91
CA GLU A 26 -12.56 7.38 14.09
C GLU A 26 -13.26 7.98 15.30
N ARG A 27 -14.14 8.97 15.10
CA ARG A 27 -14.95 9.54 16.17
C ARG A 27 -15.86 8.50 16.82
N VAL A 28 -16.43 7.58 16.02
CA VAL A 28 -17.35 6.55 16.52
C VAL A 28 -16.59 5.35 17.10
N HIS A 29 -15.50 4.94 16.46
CA HIS A 29 -14.83 3.68 16.78
C HIS A 29 -13.55 3.83 17.63
N GLY A 30 -13.04 5.05 17.82
CA GLY A 30 -11.81 5.31 18.58
C GLY A 30 -10.52 4.79 17.91
N LEU A 31 -10.65 4.23 16.70
CA LEU A 31 -9.59 3.63 15.90
C LEU A 31 -9.66 4.20 14.48
N SER A 32 -8.51 4.27 13.80
CA SER A 32 -8.51 4.50 12.35
C SER A 32 -9.26 3.39 11.63
N SER A 33 -9.78 3.67 10.43
CA SER A 33 -10.45 2.66 9.59
C SER A 33 -9.57 1.42 9.37
N TYR A 34 -8.27 1.62 9.15
CA TYR A 34 -7.31 0.53 8.98
C TYR A 34 -7.16 -0.33 10.24
N GLN A 35 -6.96 0.30 11.40
CA GLN A 35 -6.84 -0.42 12.68
C GLN A 35 -8.13 -1.17 13.03
N TYR A 36 -9.29 -0.58 12.73
CA TYR A 36 -10.57 -1.24 12.97
C TYR A 36 -10.76 -2.44 12.05
N MET A 37 -10.41 -2.32 10.76
CA MET A 37 -10.45 -3.44 9.82
C MET A 37 -9.47 -4.55 10.20
N ASP A 38 -8.30 -4.24 10.74
CA ASP A 38 -7.35 -5.25 11.23
C ASP A 38 -7.91 -6.02 12.44
N ALA A 39 -8.64 -5.34 13.32
CA ALA A 39 -9.26 -5.95 14.50
C ALA A 39 -10.46 -6.86 14.18
N ASP A 40 -11.09 -6.72 12.99
CA ASP A 40 -12.21 -7.56 12.55
C ASP A 40 -11.85 -8.33 11.26
N PRO A 41 -11.45 -9.62 11.38
CA PRO A 41 -11.06 -10.45 10.23
C PRO A 41 -12.17 -10.63 9.19
N THR A 42 -13.45 -10.57 9.59
CA THR A 42 -14.58 -10.71 8.66
C THR A 42 -14.69 -9.47 7.79
N LEU A 43 -14.62 -8.29 8.42
CA LEU A 43 -14.62 -7.02 7.72
C LEU A 43 -13.37 -6.85 6.85
N ASN A 44 -12.19 -7.24 7.35
CA ASN A 44 -10.93 -7.21 6.60
C ASN A 44 -11.04 -7.99 5.29
N LYS A 45 -11.54 -9.23 5.37
CA LYS A 45 -11.70 -10.11 4.22
C LYS A 45 -12.71 -9.55 3.22
N LEU A 46 -13.83 -9.00 3.70
CA LEU A 46 -14.84 -8.38 2.84
C LEU A 46 -14.28 -7.16 2.11
N PHE A 47 -13.58 -6.28 2.84
CA PHE A 47 -12.96 -5.08 2.28
C PHE A 47 -11.91 -5.43 1.22
N ASN A 48 -10.98 -6.34 1.54
CA ASN A 48 -9.95 -6.77 0.60
C ASN A 48 -10.55 -7.41 -0.66
N LYS A 49 -11.61 -8.21 -0.51
CA LYS A 49 -12.32 -8.77 -1.67
C LYS A 49 -12.95 -7.67 -2.54
N ALA A 50 -13.65 -6.70 -1.93
CA ALA A 50 -14.28 -5.61 -2.67
C ALA A 50 -13.24 -4.77 -3.44
N MET A 51 -12.11 -4.47 -2.82
CA MET A 51 -11.00 -3.73 -3.44
C MET A 51 -10.36 -4.52 -4.59
N ALA A 52 -10.17 -5.83 -4.44
CA ALA A 52 -9.66 -6.68 -5.52
C ALA A 52 -10.62 -6.74 -6.72
N ASP A 53 -11.92 -6.91 -6.47
CA ASP A 53 -12.94 -6.94 -7.53
C ASP A 53 -12.98 -5.61 -8.31
N LEU A 54 -12.93 -4.47 -7.60
CA LEU A 54 -12.87 -3.14 -8.21
C LEU A 54 -11.59 -2.93 -9.02
N SER A 55 -10.44 -3.31 -8.46
CA SER A 55 -9.14 -3.25 -9.14
C SER A 55 -9.16 -4.07 -10.43
N GLY A 56 -9.79 -5.24 -10.41
CA GLY A 56 -10.01 -6.07 -11.59
C GLY A 56 -10.70 -5.35 -12.74
N ILE A 57 -11.75 -4.57 -12.44
CA ILE A 57 -12.49 -3.78 -13.44
C ILE A 57 -11.64 -2.64 -13.98
N ILE A 58 -10.97 -1.90 -13.09
CA ILE A 58 -10.16 -0.73 -13.46
C ILE A 58 -8.95 -1.15 -14.29
N MET A 59 -8.22 -2.17 -13.86
CA MET A 59 -7.02 -2.65 -14.55
C MET A 59 -7.33 -3.20 -15.95
N LYS A 60 -8.49 -3.84 -16.16
CA LYS A 60 -8.96 -4.22 -17.50
C LYS A 60 -9.10 -3.03 -18.45
N ARG A 61 -9.47 -1.85 -17.94
CA ARG A 61 -9.53 -0.61 -18.74
C ARG A 61 -8.15 -0.02 -18.95
N ILE A 62 -7.34 0.07 -17.89
CA ILE A 62 -5.94 0.56 -17.97
C ILE A 62 -5.16 -0.21 -19.04
N PHE A 63 -5.26 -1.53 -19.05
CA PHE A 63 -4.57 -2.37 -20.02
C PHE A 63 -4.94 -2.16 -21.50
N LYS A 64 -6.03 -1.45 -21.79
CA LYS A 64 -6.42 -1.11 -23.17
C LYS A 64 -5.72 0.13 -23.69
N THR A 65 -5.39 1.08 -22.82
CA THR A 65 -4.94 2.42 -23.24
C THR A 65 -3.55 2.78 -22.71
N TYR A 66 -3.15 2.22 -21.57
CA TYR A 66 -1.88 2.54 -20.94
C TYR A 66 -0.80 1.53 -21.33
N ARG A 67 0.31 2.04 -21.86
CA ARG A 67 1.48 1.26 -22.27
C ARG A 67 2.71 1.48 -21.38
N GLY A 68 2.61 2.32 -20.34
CA GLY A 68 3.76 2.71 -19.52
C GLY A 68 4.37 1.60 -18.66
N PHE A 69 3.79 0.39 -18.66
CA PHE A 69 4.41 -0.79 -18.06
C PHE A 69 5.40 -1.50 -19.00
N GLU A 70 5.35 -1.22 -20.31
CA GLU A 70 6.23 -1.86 -21.28
C GLU A 70 7.69 -1.44 -21.07
N GLY A 71 8.59 -2.43 -21.04
CA GLY A 71 10.03 -2.21 -20.88
C GLY A 71 10.50 -1.93 -19.45
N LEU A 72 9.59 -1.91 -18.46
CA LEU A 72 10.00 -1.84 -17.06
C LEU A 72 10.76 -3.11 -16.65
N SER A 73 11.79 -2.94 -15.84
CA SER A 73 12.51 -4.04 -15.19
C SER A 73 11.95 -4.35 -13.80
N THR A 74 11.48 -3.33 -13.09
CA THR A 74 10.96 -3.46 -11.73
C THR A 74 9.82 -2.47 -11.50
N LEU A 75 8.79 -2.92 -10.78
CA LEU A 75 7.65 -2.10 -10.40
C LEU A 75 7.36 -2.30 -8.91
N VAL A 76 7.28 -1.20 -8.16
CA VAL A 76 6.89 -1.19 -6.75
C VAL A 76 5.47 -0.64 -6.63
N ASP A 77 4.56 -1.42 -6.05
CA ASP A 77 3.20 -1.00 -5.71
C ASP A 77 3.16 -0.62 -4.23
N VAL A 78 3.14 0.69 -3.94
CA VAL A 78 3.18 1.25 -2.58
C VAL A 78 1.75 1.39 -2.06
N ALA A 79 1.50 0.89 -0.85
CA ALA A 79 0.15 0.66 -0.33
C ALA A 79 -0.66 -0.25 -1.27
N GLY A 80 0.00 -1.28 -1.82
CA GLY A 80 -0.58 -2.21 -2.79
C GLY A 80 -1.54 -3.24 -2.19
N GLY A 81 -1.78 -3.17 -0.89
CA GLY A 81 -2.66 -4.07 -0.15
C GLY A 81 -2.14 -5.50 -0.19
N ILE A 82 -3.05 -6.44 -0.44
CA ILE A 82 -2.71 -7.85 -0.65
C ILE A 82 -2.05 -8.13 -2.01
N GLY A 83 -1.78 -7.11 -2.85
CA GLY A 83 -1.00 -7.25 -4.09
C GLY A 83 -1.82 -7.65 -5.34
N ALA A 84 -3.14 -7.54 -5.29
CA ALA A 84 -4.02 -7.94 -6.41
C ALA A 84 -3.74 -7.16 -7.71
N THR A 85 -3.56 -5.84 -7.61
CA THR A 85 -3.27 -4.97 -8.75
C THR A 85 -1.93 -5.31 -9.38
N LEU A 86 -0.87 -5.38 -8.58
CA LEU A 86 0.44 -5.76 -9.06
C LEU A 86 0.44 -7.15 -9.71
N ASN A 87 -0.26 -8.13 -9.13
CA ASN A 87 -0.38 -9.47 -9.73
C ASN A 87 -1.00 -9.43 -11.13
N MET A 88 -2.00 -8.58 -11.37
CA MET A 88 -2.56 -8.41 -12.71
C MET A 88 -1.53 -7.84 -13.70
N ILE A 89 -0.69 -6.89 -13.26
CA ILE A 89 0.35 -6.28 -14.09
C ILE A 89 1.44 -7.31 -14.42
N ILE A 90 2.00 -7.97 -13.41
CA ILE A 90 3.08 -8.96 -13.59
C ILE A 90 2.60 -10.17 -14.41
N SER A 91 1.34 -10.60 -14.25
CA SER A 91 0.75 -11.67 -15.07
C SER A 91 0.70 -11.32 -16.56
N LYS A 92 0.58 -10.03 -16.91
CA LYS A 92 0.58 -9.55 -18.29
C LYS A 92 1.99 -9.25 -18.81
N TYR A 93 2.87 -8.75 -17.94
CA TYR A 93 4.23 -8.32 -18.25
C TYR A 93 5.23 -9.12 -17.42
N THR A 94 5.39 -10.39 -17.76
CA THR A 94 6.16 -11.37 -16.96
C THR A 94 7.66 -11.08 -16.85
N SER A 95 8.19 -10.15 -17.64
CA SER A 95 9.58 -9.69 -17.55
C SER A 95 9.82 -8.70 -16.40
N ILE A 96 8.77 -8.12 -15.82
CA ILE A 96 8.87 -7.16 -14.73
C ILE A 96 9.03 -7.91 -13.40
N LYS A 97 9.99 -7.50 -12.58
CA LYS A 97 10.02 -7.90 -11.15
C LYS A 97 9.04 -7.05 -10.36
N GLY A 98 8.06 -7.66 -9.70
CA GLY A 98 7.10 -6.96 -8.84
C GLY A 98 7.56 -6.87 -7.39
N ILE A 99 7.36 -5.72 -6.75
CA ILE A 99 7.48 -5.54 -5.29
C ILE A 99 6.15 -4.96 -4.78
N ASN A 100 5.42 -5.72 -3.97
CA ASN A 100 4.23 -5.22 -3.27
C ASN A 100 4.65 -4.71 -1.89
N PHE A 101 4.44 -3.42 -1.61
CA PHE A 101 4.82 -2.77 -0.36
C PHE A 101 3.60 -2.30 0.41
N ASP A 102 3.45 -2.72 1.66
CA ASP A 102 2.38 -2.28 2.55
C ASP A 102 2.78 -2.46 4.03
N LEU A 103 1.89 -2.08 4.95
CA LEU A 103 2.07 -2.25 6.39
C LEU A 103 2.23 -3.75 6.75
N PRO A 104 2.98 -4.08 7.82
CA PRO A 104 3.20 -5.46 8.22
C PRO A 104 1.93 -6.30 8.39
N HIS A 105 0.90 -5.73 9.03
CA HIS A 105 -0.37 -6.43 9.26
C HIS A 105 -1.19 -6.66 7.97
N VAL A 106 -0.92 -5.92 6.89
CA VAL A 106 -1.53 -6.15 5.58
C VAL A 106 -0.78 -7.25 4.84
N ILE A 107 0.55 -7.13 4.80
CA ILE A 107 1.43 -8.08 4.10
C ILE A 107 1.32 -9.50 4.66
N GLN A 108 1.12 -9.66 5.98
CA GLN A 108 0.93 -10.99 6.58
C GLN A 108 -0.26 -11.78 6.00
N HIS A 109 -1.23 -11.08 5.40
CA HIS A 109 -2.42 -11.67 4.79
C HIS A 109 -2.36 -11.72 3.26
N ALA A 110 -1.26 -11.28 2.65
CA ALA A 110 -1.09 -11.30 1.21
C ALA A 110 -0.84 -12.75 0.73
N PRO A 111 -1.58 -13.23 -0.29
CA PRO A 111 -1.28 -14.51 -0.92
C PRO A 111 0.04 -14.42 -1.71
N SER A 112 0.71 -15.56 -1.87
CA SER A 112 1.90 -15.62 -2.73
C SER A 112 1.52 -15.52 -4.20
N TYR A 113 2.21 -14.62 -4.93
CA TYR A 113 2.07 -14.46 -6.37
C TYR A 113 3.40 -14.69 -7.09
N PRO A 114 3.44 -15.47 -8.19
CA PRO A 114 4.66 -15.63 -8.99
C PRO A 114 5.19 -14.28 -9.50
N GLY A 115 6.50 -14.06 -9.33
CA GLY A 115 7.17 -12.83 -9.80
C GLY A 115 6.96 -11.59 -8.92
N ILE A 116 6.31 -11.74 -7.75
CA ILE A 116 6.10 -10.66 -6.78
C ILE A 116 6.80 -10.97 -5.46
N GLU A 117 7.50 -9.97 -4.94
CA GLU A 117 8.09 -9.94 -3.60
C GLU A 117 7.22 -9.05 -2.70
N HIS A 118 6.82 -9.57 -1.54
CA HIS A 118 6.06 -8.80 -0.55
C HIS A 118 7.00 -8.18 0.49
N VAL A 119 6.94 -6.86 0.65
CA VAL A 119 7.79 -6.09 1.57
C VAL A 119 6.91 -5.35 2.56
N ALA A 120 7.10 -5.67 3.84
CA ALA A 120 6.43 -4.97 4.93
C ALA A 120 7.21 -3.72 5.33
N GLY A 121 6.53 -2.59 5.51
CA GLY A 121 7.15 -1.37 6.00
C GLY A 121 6.17 -0.22 6.19
N ASP A 122 6.70 0.93 6.60
CA ASP A 122 5.97 2.19 6.64
C ASP A 122 6.53 3.10 5.54
N MET A 123 5.70 3.51 4.58
CA MET A 123 6.13 4.37 3.47
C MET A 123 6.55 5.78 3.93
N TYR A 124 6.21 6.17 5.15
CA TYR A 124 6.61 7.45 5.75
C TYR A 124 7.90 7.34 6.58
N ALA A 125 8.39 6.13 6.84
CA ALA A 125 9.67 5.93 7.51
C ALA A 125 10.83 6.22 6.56
N SER A 126 11.84 6.94 7.05
CA SER A 126 13.07 7.33 6.35
C SER A 126 14.30 6.66 6.93
#